data_AF-A0AAJ1X1C2-F1
#
_entry.id   AF-A0AAJ1X1C2-F1
#
_cell.length_a   1.000
_cell.length_b   1.000
_cell.length_c   1.000
_cell.angle_alpha   90.00
_cell.angle_beta   90.00
_cell.angle_gamma   90.00
#
_symmetry.space_group_name_H-M   'P 1'
#
loop_
_entity.id
_entity.type
_entity.pdbx_description
1 polymer ?
#
loop_
_entity_poly.entity_id
_entity_poly.type
_entity_poly.pdbx_seq_one_letter_code
_entity_poly.pdbx_strand_id
1 'polypeptide(L)'
;MVDLTKRTETATASLVSLMKKAQDDGVDLGEVSAACVLVMDHSGSMRKLYKSGHVQDLAERVLALSLTGLDDDGDIQVVFFDHKPFPAETVNEGNYAGFVDRWDQGRHYGTTNYADTIATVLADVPSGGSPARGLSRFFTKSGSSGPAAMPTLVFFVTDGAPDSGTKQRVKQLLVEAADKPVFWQFIGVNGFKPTFLEELDEMPGRVVDNVGLTAFDGETATDEAWFGEVLREFVTSWLPAARRAGIVAPGG
;
A
#
# COMPACT_ATOMS: atom_id res chain seq x y z
N MET A 1 17.56 16.51 -2.68
CA MET A 1 16.97 15.90 -1.48
C MET A 1 15.57 16.46 -1.37
N VAL A 2 14.57 15.60 -1.32
CA VAL A 2 13.16 16.01 -1.17
C VAL A 2 12.97 16.65 0.20
N ASP A 3 12.09 17.64 0.27
CA ASP A 3 11.66 18.22 1.54
C ASP A 3 10.49 17.37 2.08
N LEU A 4 10.84 16.40 2.94
CA LEU A 4 9.86 15.46 3.49
C LEU A 4 8.79 16.19 4.32
N THR A 5 9.14 17.26 5.02
CA THR A 5 8.19 18.07 5.79
C THR A 5 7.12 18.67 4.88
N LYS A 6 7.53 19.35 3.80
CA LYS A 6 6.59 19.93 2.84
C LYS A 6 5.71 18.86 2.18
N ARG A 7 6.30 17.68 1.91
CA ARG A 7 5.57 16.56 1.32
C ARG A 7 4.54 15.98 2.31
N THR A 8 4.89 15.85 3.59
CA THR A 8 3.96 15.45 4.65
C THR A 8 2.84 16.48 4.83
N GLU A 9 3.11 17.78 4.78
CA GLU A 9 2.06 18.81 4.81
C GLU A 9 1.07 18.66 3.65
N THR A 10 1.58 18.37 2.45
CA THR A 10 0.75 18.12 1.26
C THR A 10 -0.08 16.84 1.42
N ALA A 11 0.52 15.76 1.94
CA ALA A 11 -0.14 14.50 2.22
C ALA A 11 -1.29 14.69 3.25
N THR A 12 -1.02 15.40 4.34
CA THR A 12 -2.02 15.75 5.37
C THR A 12 -3.18 16.54 4.76
N ALA A 13 -2.89 17.55 3.92
CA ALA A 13 -3.92 18.34 3.26
C ALA A 13 -4.81 17.48 2.34
N SER A 14 -4.22 16.57 1.57
CA SER A 14 -4.97 15.64 0.70
C SER A 14 -5.84 14.67 1.52
N LEU A 15 -5.33 14.08 2.60
CA LEU A 15 -6.10 13.21 3.48
C LEU A 15 -7.29 13.96 4.11
N VAL A 16 -7.06 15.15 4.67
CA VAL A 16 -8.12 15.99 5.25
C VAL A 16 -9.17 16.38 4.21
N SER A 17 -8.75 16.67 2.97
CA SER A 17 -9.66 16.98 1.86
C SER A 17 -10.59 15.80 1.53
N LEU A 18 -10.03 14.59 1.46
CA LEU A 18 -10.82 13.37 1.23
C LEU A 18 -11.77 13.06 2.39
N MET A 19 -11.32 13.22 3.63
CA MET A 19 -12.18 13.04 4.81
C MET A 19 -13.35 14.03 4.83
N LYS A 20 -13.11 15.29 4.50
CA LYS A 20 -14.18 16.30 4.36
C LYS A 20 -15.16 15.93 3.26
N LYS A 21 -14.67 15.45 2.12
CA LYS A 21 -15.54 14.97 1.04
C LYS A 21 -16.43 13.81 1.51
N ALA A 22 -15.87 12.83 2.22
CA ALA A 22 -16.66 11.73 2.79
C ALA A 22 -17.74 12.26 3.77
N GLN A 23 -17.39 13.25 4.59
CA GLN A 23 -18.32 13.90 5.51
C GLN A 23 -19.46 14.64 4.77
N ASP A 24 -19.14 15.38 3.70
CA ASP A 24 -20.12 16.05 2.85
C ASP A 24 -21.07 15.06 2.16
N ASP A 25 -20.56 13.86 1.84
CA ASP A 25 -21.34 12.72 1.32
C ASP A 25 -22.11 11.97 2.43
N GLY A 26 -22.09 12.46 3.67
CA GLY A 26 -22.86 11.95 4.81
C GLY A 26 -22.17 10.82 5.58
N VAL A 27 -20.87 10.60 5.38
CA VAL A 27 -20.07 9.57 6.05
C VAL A 27 -19.06 10.23 6.99
N ASP A 28 -19.36 10.19 8.29
CA ASP A 28 -18.39 10.57 9.32
C ASP A 28 -17.41 9.42 9.56
N LEU A 29 -16.14 9.68 9.23
CA LEU A 29 -15.05 8.72 9.41
C LEU A 29 -14.41 8.81 10.79
N GLY A 30 -14.68 9.86 11.58
CA GLY A 30 -13.90 10.12 12.80
C GLY A 30 -12.38 10.11 12.53
N GLU A 31 -11.61 9.54 13.45
CA GLU A 31 -10.17 9.32 13.25
C GLU A 31 -9.90 8.26 12.17
N VAL A 32 -8.89 8.50 11.33
CA VAL A 32 -8.43 7.58 10.28
C VAL A 32 -6.98 7.19 10.57
N SER A 33 -6.76 5.90 10.80
CA SER A 33 -5.43 5.33 10.98
C SER A 33 -5.24 4.07 10.13
N ALA A 34 -4.01 3.84 9.66
CA ALA A 34 -3.60 2.67 8.91
C ALA A 34 -2.08 2.49 8.97
N ALA A 35 -1.67 1.26 9.21
CA ALA A 35 -0.31 0.79 8.97
C ALA A 35 0.05 0.90 7.48
N CYS A 36 1.18 1.50 7.15
CA CYS A 36 1.62 1.65 5.76
C CYS A 36 2.63 0.56 5.33
N VAL A 37 2.29 -0.20 4.27
CA VAL A 37 3.19 -1.18 3.65
C VAL A 37 3.40 -0.83 2.19
N LEU A 38 4.65 -0.71 1.76
CA LEU A 38 5.02 -0.48 0.38
C LEU A 38 5.61 -1.77 -0.22
N VAL A 39 4.96 -2.31 -1.24
CA VAL A 39 5.41 -3.47 -1.99
C VAL A 39 5.91 -3.02 -3.36
N MET A 40 7.17 -3.31 -3.70
CA MET A 40 7.81 -2.80 -4.91
C MET A 40 8.36 -3.90 -5.81
N ASP A 41 7.93 -3.86 -7.07
CA ASP A 41 8.45 -4.72 -8.14
C ASP A 41 9.94 -4.42 -8.40
N HIS A 42 10.77 -5.46 -8.40
CA HIS A 42 12.20 -5.46 -8.71
C HIS A 42 12.51 -6.33 -9.95
N SER A 43 11.60 -6.32 -10.92
CA SER A 43 11.77 -7.02 -12.20
C SER A 43 12.63 -6.24 -13.19
N GLY A 44 13.12 -6.94 -14.22
CA GLY A 44 13.99 -6.35 -15.24
C GLY A 44 13.41 -5.11 -15.95
N SER A 45 12.08 -5.02 -16.11
CA SER A 45 11.38 -3.88 -16.72
C SER A 45 11.48 -2.62 -15.88
N MET A 46 11.42 -2.76 -14.54
CA MET A 46 11.52 -1.66 -13.59
C MET A 46 12.90 -0.99 -13.54
N ARG A 47 13.96 -1.62 -14.06
CA ARG A 47 15.36 -1.16 -13.93
C ARG A 47 15.57 0.33 -14.27
N LYS A 48 14.85 0.88 -15.25
CA LYS A 48 14.97 2.30 -15.61
C LYS A 48 14.45 3.22 -14.51
N LEU A 49 13.36 2.84 -13.84
CA LEU A 49 12.73 3.61 -12.76
C LEU A 49 13.59 3.61 -11.49
N TYR A 50 14.26 2.50 -11.19
CA TYR A 50 15.25 2.47 -10.11
C TYR A 50 16.40 3.42 -10.41
N LYS A 51 16.99 3.35 -11.61
CA LYS A 51 18.10 4.20 -12.02
C LYS A 51 17.76 5.70 -12.10
N SER A 52 16.51 6.04 -12.41
CA SER A 52 16.07 7.45 -12.47
C SER A 52 15.72 8.02 -11.09
N GLY A 53 15.70 7.20 -10.03
CA GLY A 53 15.27 7.60 -8.69
C GLY A 53 13.74 7.65 -8.51
N HIS A 54 12.97 7.23 -9.51
CA HIS A 54 11.51 7.26 -9.42
C HIS A 54 10.97 6.33 -8.32
N VAL A 55 11.60 5.17 -8.14
CA VAL A 55 11.23 4.23 -7.06
C VAL A 55 11.55 4.82 -5.67
N GLN A 56 12.65 5.56 -5.54
CA GLN A 56 12.98 6.31 -4.31
C GLN A 56 11.93 7.39 -4.04
N ASP A 57 11.50 8.14 -5.05
CA ASP A 57 10.48 9.17 -4.91
C ASP A 57 9.11 8.58 -4.49
N LEU A 58 8.74 7.40 -4.99
CA LEU A 58 7.55 6.67 -4.51
C LEU A 58 7.66 6.24 -3.04
N ALA A 59 8.82 5.70 -2.63
CA ALA A 59 9.06 5.35 -1.24
C ALA A 59 8.95 6.57 -0.31
N GLU A 60 9.46 7.72 -0.75
CA GLU A 60 9.35 8.98 -0.01
C GLU A 60 7.91 9.52 0.06
N ARG A 61 7.09 9.32 -0.99
CA ARG A 61 5.66 9.67 -0.93
C ARG A 61 4.91 8.80 0.07
N VAL A 62 5.12 7.49 0.05
CA VAL A 62 4.47 6.59 1.02
C VAL A 62 4.93 6.88 2.45
N LEU A 63 6.22 7.18 2.65
CA LEU A 63 6.72 7.61 3.96
C LEU A 63 6.08 8.93 4.41
N ALA A 64 5.89 9.90 3.52
CA ALA A 64 5.21 11.14 3.89
C ALA A 64 3.76 10.89 4.37
N LEU A 65 3.09 9.85 3.87
CA LEU A 65 1.76 9.45 4.35
C LEU A 65 1.79 8.91 5.78
N SER A 66 2.74 8.04 6.12
CA SER A 66 2.85 7.51 7.49
C SER A 66 3.08 8.63 8.51
N LEU A 67 3.80 9.69 8.10
CA LEU A 67 4.10 10.84 8.95
C LEU A 67 2.95 11.84 9.13
N THR A 68 1.81 11.66 8.45
CA THR A 68 0.62 12.54 8.60
C THR A 68 -0.13 12.33 9.92
N GLY A 69 0.20 11.25 10.66
CA GLY A 69 -0.63 10.72 11.75
C GLY A 69 -1.62 9.64 11.30
N LEU A 70 -1.59 9.27 10.01
CA LEU A 70 -2.26 8.06 9.52
C LEU A 70 -1.66 6.80 10.15
N ASP A 71 -0.34 6.72 10.25
CA ASP A 71 0.40 5.61 10.87
C ASP A 71 0.77 5.97 12.32
N ASP A 72 0.86 4.97 13.21
CA ASP A 72 1.05 5.21 14.64
C ASP A 72 2.50 5.45 15.06
N ASP A 73 3.48 4.95 14.29
CA ASP A 73 4.90 5.16 14.57
C ASP A 73 5.65 5.90 13.47
N GLY A 74 5.00 6.16 12.34
CA GLY A 74 5.56 6.96 11.25
C GLY A 74 6.60 6.21 10.43
N ASP A 75 6.84 4.94 10.72
CA ASP A 75 7.66 4.06 9.91
C ASP A 75 6.81 3.46 8.76
N ILE A 76 7.47 2.98 7.70
CA ILE A 76 6.83 2.13 6.68
C ILE A 76 7.59 0.82 6.55
N GLN A 77 6.86 -0.25 6.26
CA GLN A 77 7.48 -1.51 5.85
C GLN A 77 7.61 -1.55 4.34
N VAL A 78 8.81 -1.79 3.84
CA VAL A 78 9.10 -1.92 2.42
C VAL A 78 9.43 -3.36 2.08
N VAL A 79 8.67 -3.96 1.17
CA VAL A 79 8.89 -5.31 0.64
C VAL A 79 9.18 -5.20 -0.85
N PHE A 80 10.41 -5.49 -1.25
CA PHE A 80 10.71 -5.68 -2.65
C PHE A 80 10.34 -7.10 -3.09
N PHE A 81 10.03 -7.31 -4.36
CA PHE A 81 9.80 -8.64 -4.90
C PHE A 81 10.23 -8.77 -6.35
N ASP A 82 10.60 -9.99 -6.74
CA ASP A 82 10.83 -10.37 -8.13
C ASP A 82 10.09 -11.70 -8.43
N HIS A 83 10.80 -12.77 -8.80
CA HIS A 83 10.25 -14.13 -8.80
C HIS A 83 9.83 -14.62 -7.40
N LYS A 84 10.23 -13.91 -6.34
CA LYS A 84 9.83 -14.13 -4.94
C LYS A 84 9.86 -12.81 -4.14
N PRO A 85 9.19 -12.74 -2.97
CA PRO A 85 9.38 -11.62 -2.06
C PRO A 85 10.77 -11.66 -1.39
N PHE A 86 11.36 -10.48 -1.19
CA PHE A 86 12.52 -10.27 -0.33
C PHE A 86 12.07 -9.99 1.12
N PRO A 87 12.97 -10.13 2.11
CA PRO A 87 12.69 -9.70 3.47
C PRO A 87 12.29 -8.22 3.54
N ALA A 88 11.34 -7.90 4.41
CA ALA A 88 10.90 -6.53 4.64
C ALA A 88 12.01 -5.68 5.29
N GLU A 89 12.05 -4.41 4.93
CA GLU A 89 12.92 -3.38 5.49
C GLU A 89 12.06 -2.27 6.11
N THR A 90 12.47 -1.75 7.26
CA THR A 90 11.78 -0.62 7.90
C THR A 90 12.41 0.70 7.47
N VAL A 91 11.59 1.62 6.95
CA VAL A 91 12.01 2.94 6.48
C VAL A 91 11.33 4.04 7.28
N ASN A 92 12.09 5.07 7.66
CA ASN A 92 11.62 6.20 8.44
C ASN A 92 12.41 7.49 8.16
N GLU A 93 12.05 8.59 8.84
CA GLU A 93 12.70 9.90 8.69
C GLU A 93 14.22 9.87 8.84
N GLY A 94 14.75 8.93 9.63
CA GLY A 94 16.18 8.80 9.90
C GLY A 94 16.96 8.05 8.83
N ASN A 95 16.31 7.26 7.97
CA ASN A 95 17.01 6.36 7.05
C ASN A 95 16.51 6.40 5.59
N TYR A 96 15.44 7.14 5.26
CA TYR A 96 14.81 7.12 3.94
C TYR A 96 15.73 7.61 2.81
N ALA A 97 16.57 8.61 3.06
CA ALA A 97 17.35 9.27 2.02
C ALA A 97 18.31 8.26 1.36
N GLY A 98 18.13 7.98 0.06
CA GLY A 98 18.93 7.01 -0.69
C GLY A 98 18.73 5.55 -0.27
N PHE A 99 17.64 5.24 0.43
CA PHE A 99 17.31 3.89 0.87
C PHE A 99 17.21 2.92 -0.30
N VAL A 100 16.46 3.28 -1.36
CA VAL A 100 16.24 2.42 -2.52
C VAL A 100 17.55 2.14 -3.26
N ASP A 101 18.39 3.17 -3.47
CA ASP A 101 19.69 3.00 -4.13
C ASP A 101 20.61 2.05 -3.35
N ARG A 102 20.67 2.20 -2.02
CA ARG A 102 21.44 1.31 -1.15
C ARG A 102 20.89 -0.11 -1.20
N TRP A 103 19.58 -0.26 -1.24
CA TRP A 103 18.96 -1.57 -1.32
C TRP A 103 19.22 -2.22 -2.69
N ASP A 104 19.07 -1.50 -3.81
CA ASP A 104 19.25 -2.01 -5.17
C ASP A 104 20.71 -2.38 -5.50
N GLN A 105 21.69 -1.76 -4.82
CA GLN A 105 23.11 -1.89 -5.14
C GLN A 105 23.58 -3.35 -5.22
N GLY A 106 24.03 -3.75 -6.41
CA GLY A 106 24.60 -5.08 -6.66
C GLY A 106 23.56 -6.21 -6.77
N ARG A 107 22.26 -5.90 -6.74
CA ARG A 107 21.20 -6.90 -6.90
C ARG A 107 20.87 -7.15 -8.36
N HIS A 108 20.43 -8.38 -8.64
CA HIS A 108 19.92 -8.77 -9.94
C HIS A 108 18.40 -8.56 -9.96
N TYR A 109 17.90 -8.11 -11.11
CA TYR A 109 16.47 -7.95 -11.36
C TYR A 109 15.90 -9.25 -11.89
N GLY A 110 14.73 -9.66 -11.40
CA GLY A 110 14.09 -10.94 -11.75
C GLY A 110 12.84 -10.80 -12.64
N THR A 111 11.95 -11.78 -12.54
CA THR A 111 10.59 -11.76 -13.11
C THR A 111 9.59 -11.23 -12.08
N THR A 112 8.28 -11.44 -12.28
CA THR A 112 7.22 -10.79 -11.51
C THR A 112 6.25 -11.81 -10.91
N ASN A 113 6.37 -12.07 -9.60
CA ASN A 113 5.51 -13.01 -8.87
C ASN A 113 4.68 -12.28 -7.79
N TYR A 114 3.44 -11.93 -8.15
CA TYR A 114 2.52 -11.30 -7.21
C TYR A 114 1.98 -12.27 -6.18
N ALA A 115 1.68 -13.50 -6.58
CA ALA A 115 0.95 -14.44 -5.73
C ALA A 115 1.70 -14.74 -4.45
N ASP A 116 3.00 -15.06 -4.55
CA ASP A 116 3.82 -15.33 -3.37
C ASP A 116 4.01 -14.08 -2.51
N THR A 117 4.17 -12.92 -3.14
CA THR A 117 4.34 -11.64 -2.44
C THR A 117 3.08 -11.23 -1.68
N ILE A 118 1.90 -11.31 -2.31
CA ILE A 118 0.61 -11.05 -1.66
C ILE A 118 0.40 -12.05 -0.53
N ALA A 119 0.67 -13.34 -0.74
CA ALA A 119 0.55 -14.35 0.30
C ALA A 119 1.46 -14.07 1.51
N THR A 120 2.70 -13.63 1.28
CA THR A 120 3.63 -13.24 2.35
C THR A 120 3.13 -12.04 3.13
N VAL A 121 2.70 -10.96 2.46
CA VAL A 121 2.17 -9.78 3.15
C VAL A 121 0.89 -10.13 3.92
N LEU A 122 -0.01 -10.91 3.31
CA LEU A 122 -1.28 -11.33 3.91
C LEU A 122 -1.09 -12.21 5.16
N ALA A 123 -0.04 -13.03 5.20
CA ALA A 123 0.29 -13.86 6.35
C ALA A 123 0.66 -13.03 7.60
N ASP A 124 1.10 -11.79 7.39
CA ASP A 124 1.51 -10.89 8.46
C ASP A 124 0.42 -9.85 8.82
N VAL A 125 -0.60 -9.66 7.98
CA VAL A 125 -1.76 -8.82 8.30
C VAL A 125 -2.44 -9.36 9.57
N PRO A 126 -2.54 -8.57 10.65
CA PRO A 126 -3.03 -9.04 11.94
C PRO A 126 -4.50 -9.44 11.80
N SER A 127 -4.76 -10.74 11.83
CA SER A 127 -6.12 -11.31 11.78
C SER A 127 -6.73 -11.47 13.17
N GLY A 128 -6.39 -10.59 14.13
CA GLY A 128 -6.80 -10.74 15.54
C GLY A 128 -6.07 -11.88 16.28
N GLY A 129 -4.91 -12.31 15.78
CA GLY A 129 -4.05 -13.34 16.38
C GLY A 129 -2.57 -13.09 16.08
N SER A 130 -1.67 -13.67 16.89
CA SER A 130 -0.22 -13.40 16.86
C SER A 130 0.41 -13.58 15.47
N PRO A 131 1.21 -12.61 14.98
CA PRO A 131 1.69 -12.63 13.60
C PRO A 131 2.81 -13.64 13.35
N ALA A 132 2.87 -14.15 12.11
CA ALA A 132 3.93 -14.99 11.59
C ALA A 132 5.23 -14.18 11.37
N ARG A 133 6.38 -14.87 11.41
CA ARG A 133 7.72 -14.23 11.39
C ARG A 133 8.01 -13.61 10.01
N GLY A 134 8.13 -12.28 9.96
CA GLY A 134 8.48 -11.53 8.74
C GLY A 134 8.32 -10.03 8.97
N LEU A 135 7.08 -9.54 8.89
CA LEU A 135 6.62 -8.21 9.34
C LEU A 135 6.07 -8.22 10.78
N SER A 136 6.03 -9.38 11.44
CA SER A 136 5.42 -9.62 12.76
C SER A 136 5.65 -8.55 13.83
N ARG A 137 6.84 -7.92 13.88
CA ARG A 137 7.17 -6.93 14.92
C ARG A 137 6.44 -5.60 14.74
N PHE A 138 6.03 -5.28 13.51
CA PHE A 138 5.29 -4.07 13.18
C PHE A 138 3.83 -4.21 13.61
N PHE A 139 3.16 -5.27 13.16
CA PHE A 139 1.75 -5.52 13.48
C PHE A 139 1.47 -5.94 14.93
N THR A 140 2.49 -6.33 15.72
CA THR A 140 2.34 -6.56 17.18
C THR A 140 2.48 -5.31 18.05
N LYS A 141 2.99 -4.19 17.50
CA LYS A 141 3.26 -2.98 18.30
C LYS A 141 1.96 -2.25 18.66
N SER A 142 0.96 -2.35 17.79
CA SER A 142 -0.44 -1.97 18.06
C SER A 142 -1.12 -3.11 18.84
N GLY A 143 -1.12 -3.01 20.17
CA GLY A 143 -1.59 -4.05 21.10
C GLY A 143 -3.10 -4.35 21.10
N SER A 144 -3.81 -4.25 19.97
CA SER A 144 -5.25 -4.53 19.91
C SER A 144 -5.52 -6.02 19.65
N SER A 145 -5.43 -6.82 20.70
CA SER A 145 -6.09 -8.14 20.76
C SER A 145 -7.59 -7.98 21.02
N GLY A 146 -8.26 -7.16 20.21
CA GLY A 146 -9.70 -6.90 20.24
C GLY A 146 -10.36 -7.31 18.92
N PRO A 147 -11.71 -7.36 18.85
CA PRO A 147 -12.43 -7.79 17.65
C PRO A 147 -12.26 -6.88 16.42
N ALA A 148 -11.58 -5.74 16.54
CA ALA A 148 -11.32 -4.83 15.44
C ALA A 148 -9.86 -4.37 15.46
N ALA A 149 -9.15 -4.60 14.35
CA ALA A 149 -7.72 -4.32 14.19
C ALA A 149 -7.49 -3.04 13.39
N MET A 150 -6.32 -2.43 13.57
CA MET A 150 -5.88 -1.30 12.75
C MET A 150 -5.77 -1.74 11.28
N PRO A 151 -6.30 -0.95 10.31
CA PRO A 151 -6.12 -1.22 8.89
C PRO A 151 -4.66 -1.31 8.48
N THR A 152 -4.37 -2.12 7.47
CA THR A 152 -3.12 -2.09 6.70
C THR A 152 -3.40 -1.55 5.31
N LEU A 153 -2.76 -0.45 4.95
CA LEU A 153 -2.80 0.12 3.60
C LEU A 153 -1.56 -0.35 2.84
N VAL A 154 -1.76 -1.24 1.87
CA VAL A 154 -0.70 -1.81 1.05
C VAL A 154 -0.63 -1.07 -0.29
N PHE A 155 0.49 -0.40 -0.56
CA PHE A 155 0.80 0.20 -1.85
C PHE A 155 1.60 -0.79 -2.69
N PHE A 156 0.96 -1.42 -3.67
CA PHE A 156 1.56 -2.43 -4.53
C PHE A 156 1.99 -1.82 -5.88
N VAL A 157 3.28 -1.52 -6.03
CA VAL A 157 3.85 -0.80 -7.18
C VAL A 157 4.45 -1.76 -8.20
N THR A 158 4.09 -1.57 -9.49
CA THR A 158 4.54 -2.44 -10.60
C THR A 158 4.39 -1.77 -11.97
N ASP A 159 5.19 -2.18 -12.95
CA ASP A 159 5.10 -1.73 -14.36
C ASP A 159 4.61 -2.80 -15.34
N GLY A 160 4.19 -3.98 -14.84
CA GLY A 160 3.82 -5.12 -15.65
C GLY A 160 2.78 -6.01 -14.97
N ALA A 161 2.13 -6.89 -15.72
CA ALA A 161 1.15 -7.82 -15.15
C ALA A 161 1.87 -8.99 -14.46
N PRO A 162 1.24 -9.68 -13.49
CA PRO A 162 1.82 -10.90 -12.96
C PRO A 162 1.93 -11.96 -14.06
N ASP A 163 2.82 -12.92 -13.84
CA ASP A 163 2.93 -14.10 -14.67
C ASP A 163 1.55 -14.72 -14.95
N SER A 164 1.24 -15.00 -16.22
CA SER A 164 -0.11 -15.43 -16.64
C SER A 164 -0.64 -16.65 -15.89
N GLY A 165 0.25 -17.57 -15.47
CA GLY A 165 -0.09 -18.76 -14.69
C GLY A 165 -0.47 -18.49 -13.23
N THR A 166 -0.22 -17.28 -12.70
CA THR A 166 -0.50 -16.91 -11.30
C THR A 166 -1.66 -15.93 -11.14
N LYS A 167 -2.17 -15.35 -12.24
CA LYS A 167 -3.32 -14.42 -12.24
C LYS A 167 -4.51 -14.91 -11.42
N GLN A 168 -4.92 -16.16 -11.61
CA GLN A 168 -6.05 -16.73 -10.86
C GLN A 168 -5.75 -16.84 -9.36
N ARG A 169 -4.51 -17.17 -8.99
CA ARG A 169 -4.10 -17.26 -7.59
C ARG A 169 -4.08 -15.87 -6.93
N VAL A 170 -3.65 -14.84 -7.65
CA VAL A 170 -3.73 -13.44 -7.19
C VAL A 170 -5.18 -13.06 -6.89
N LYS A 171 -6.11 -13.32 -7.81
CA LYS A 171 -7.54 -13.05 -7.60
C LYS A 171 -8.07 -13.78 -6.36
N GLN A 172 -7.75 -15.06 -6.21
CA GLN A 172 -8.15 -15.85 -5.04
C GLN A 172 -7.61 -15.26 -3.73
N LEU A 173 -6.34 -14.88 -3.67
CA LEU A 173 -5.73 -14.27 -2.49
C LEU A 173 -6.41 -12.95 -2.09
N LEU A 174 -6.75 -12.10 -3.07
CA LEU A 174 -7.42 -10.84 -2.81
C LEU A 174 -8.86 -11.04 -2.33
N VAL A 175 -9.56 -12.06 -2.86
CA VAL A 175 -10.86 -12.49 -2.34
C VAL A 175 -10.76 -13.04 -0.92
N GLU A 176 -9.77 -13.89 -0.64
CA GLU A 176 -9.46 -14.42 0.70
C GLU A 176 -9.07 -13.31 1.71
N ALA A 177 -8.58 -12.16 1.22
CA ALA A 177 -8.22 -11.01 2.03
C ALA A 177 -9.38 -10.04 2.28
N ALA A 178 -10.53 -10.22 1.63
CA ALA A 178 -11.62 -9.24 1.65
C ALA A 178 -12.38 -9.15 2.99
N ASP A 179 -12.16 -10.08 3.91
CA ASP A 179 -12.70 -10.05 5.29
C ASP A 179 -11.64 -9.63 6.33
N LYS A 180 -10.46 -9.21 5.90
CA LYS A 180 -9.33 -8.79 6.75
C LYS A 180 -9.15 -7.28 6.73
N PRO A 181 -8.51 -6.69 7.76
CA PRO A 181 -8.26 -5.25 7.84
C PRO A 181 -7.11 -4.83 6.90
N VAL A 182 -7.23 -5.11 5.60
CA VAL A 182 -6.24 -4.77 4.58
C VAL A 182 -6.90 -4.20 3.34
N PHE A 183 -6.34 -3.10 2.85
CA PHE A 183 -6.68 -2.51 1.56
C PHE A 183 -5.45 -2.54 0.64
N TRP A 184 -5.65 -3.00 -0.59
CA TRP A 184 -4.60 -3.14 -1.59
C TRP A 184 -4.72 -2.06 -2.64
N GLN A 185 -3.91 -1.02 -2.53
CA GLN A 185 -3.78 0.01 -3.56
C GLN A 185 -2.73 -0.42 -4.58
N PHE A 186 -3.15 -0.94 -5.73
CA PHE A 186 -2.25 -1.20 -6.85
C PHE A 186 -1.90 0.11 -7.56
N ILE A 187 -0.61 0.29 -7.85
CA ILE A 187 -0.06 1.48 -8.49
C ILE A 187 0.72 1.03 -9.73
N GLY A 188 0.10 1.21 -10.89
CA GLY A 188 0.75 1.04 -12.19
C GLY A 188 1.70 2.20 -12.48
N VAL A 189 2.95 1.90 -12.86
CA VAL A 189 3.95 2.91 -13.23
C VAL A 189 4.43 2.72 -14.67
N ASN A 190 5.19 3.68 -15.21
CA ASN A 190 5.77 3.60 -16.57
C ASN A 190 4.71 3.39 -17.68
N GLY A 191 3.57 4.09 -17.56
CA GLY A 191 2.48 4.03 -18.54
C GLY A 191 1.69 2.71 -18.51
N PHE A 192 1.94 1.85 -17.53
CA PHE A 192 1.24 0.59 -17.37
C PHE A 192 -0.22 0.85 -16.96
N LYS A 193 -1.14 0.54 -17.87
CA LYS A 193 -2.60 0.54 -17.66
C LYS A 193 -3.16 -0.83 -18.03
N PRO A 194 -2.94 -1.84 -17.18
CA PRO A 194 -3.35 -3.18 -17.52
C PRO A 194 -4.84 -3.42 -17.32
N THR A 195 -5.43 -4.04 -18.32
CA THR A 195 -6.70 -4.76 -18.20
C THR A 195 -6.71 -5.75 -17.04
N PHE A 196 -5.56 -6.34 -16.68
CA PHE A 196 -5.50 -7.24 -15.52
C PHE A 196 -5.74 -6.54 -14.19
N LEU A 197 -5.26 -5.31 -13.97
CA LEU A 197 -5.56 -4.62 -12.71
C LEU A 197 -7.02 -4.15 -12.70
N GLU A 198 -7.57 -3.76 -13.85
CA GLU A 198 -9.01 -3.48 -13.99
C GLU A 198 -9.85 -4.73 -13.64
N GLU A 199 -9.41 -5.92 -14.05
CA GLU A 199 -10.05 -7.19 -13.65
C GLU A 199 -9.97 -7.49 -12.14
N LEU A 200 -9.04 -6.87 -11.38
CA LEU A 200 -8.98 -7.02 -9.92
C LEU A 200 -10.03 -6.14 -9.22
N ASP A 201 -10.39 -5.02 -9.83
CA ASP A 201 -11.32 -4.04 -9.28
C ASP A 201 -12.78 -4.56 -9.28
N GLU A 202 -13.15 -5.32 -10.31
CA GLU A 202 -14.54 -5.82 -10.47
C GLU A 202 -14.75 -7.27 -9.98
N MET A 203 -13.85 -7.79 -9.12
CA MET A 203 -13.91 -9.21 -8.72
C MET A 203 -15.13 -9.54 -7.83
N PRO A 204 -15.93 -10.57 -8.19
CA PRO A 204 -17.02 -11.04 -7.34
C PRO A 204 -16.51 -11.88 -6.16
N GLY A 205 -17.37 -12.07 -5.15
CA GLY A 205 -17.10 -12.95 -4.00
C GLY A 205 -16.39 -12.28 -2.81
N ARG A 206 -16.16 -10.97 -2.89
CA ARG A 206 -15.57 -10.16 -1.80
C ARG A 206 -16.67 -9.63 -0.87
N VAL A 207 -16.41 -9.64 0.45
CA VAL A 207 -17.30 -9.04 1.46
C VAL A 207 -17.31 -7.52 1.37
N VAL A 208 -16.14 -6.91 1.15
CA VAL A 208 -15.96 -5.50 0.79
C VAL A 208 -14.93 -5.40 -0.32
N ASP A 209 -15.02 -4.36 -1.13
CA ASP A 209 -14.05 -4.09 -2.18
C ASP A 209 -12.72 -3.61 -1.59
N ASN A 210 -11.77 -4.54 -1.43
CA ASN A 210 -10.49 -4.32 -0.77
C ASN A 210 -9.33 -4.01 -1.74
N VAL A 211 -9.63 -3.67 -2.99
CA VAL A 211 -8.65 -3.34 -4.01
C VAL A 211 -8.96 -1.95 -4.53
N GLY A 212 -7.92 -1.15 -4.76
CA GLY A 212 -8.04 0.05 -5.57
C GLY A 212 -6.94 0.09 -6.61
N LEU A 213 -7.18 0.80 -7.71
CA LEU A 213 -6.26 0.89 -8.84
C LEU A 213 -5.96 2.33 -9.21
N THR A 214 -4.67 2.66 -9.27
CA THR A 214 -4.20 3.93 -9.82
C THR A 214 -3.07 3.68 -10.82
N ALA A 215 -2.92 4.57 -11.79
CA ALA A 215 -1.82 4.53 -12.74
C ALA A 215 -1.17 5.90 -12.82
N PHE A 216 0.15 5.96 -12.59
CA PHE A 216 0.93 7.18 -12.72
C PHE A 216 1.99 7.03 -13.79
N ASP A 217 2.02 8.02 -14.68
CA ASP A 217 3.22 8.33 -15.43
C ASP A 217 4.18 9.01 -14.45
N GLY A 218 5.23 8.30 -14.07
CA GLY A 218 6.10 8.62 -12.94
C GLY A 218 6.82 9.96 -13.01
N GLU A 219 6.83 10.65 -14.14
CA GLU A 219 7.62 11.88 -14.29
C GLU A 219 6.85 13.16 -13.99
N THR A 220 5.51 13.13 -13.89
CA THR A 220 4.71 14.38 -13.93
C THR A 220 3.65 14.55 -12.84
N ALA A 221 3.40 13.55 -11.99
CA ALA A 221 2.39 13.66 -10.95
C ALA A 221 2.87 14.60 -9.81
N THR A 222 2.06 15.62 -9.50
CA THR A 222 2.26 16.43 -8.30
C THR A 222 1.95 15.60 -7.06
N ASP A 223 2.57 15.94 -5.92
CA ASP A 223 2.32 15.24 -4.65
C ASP A 223 0.83 15.29 -4.27
N GLU A 224 0.16 16.44 -4.43
CA GLU A 224 -1.28 16.58 -4.18
C GLU A 224 -2.13 15.63 -5.02
N ALA A 225 -1.86 15.55 -6.33
CA ALA A 225 -2.59 14.66 -7.24
C ALA A 225 -2.31 13.19 -6.92
N TRP A 226 -1.06 12.86 -6.58
CA TRP A 226 -0.68 11.51 -6.21
C TRP A 226 -1.40 11.08 -4.93
N PHE A 227 -1.30 11.86 -3.84
CA PHE A 227 -1.94 11.54 -2.56
C PHE A 227 -3.47 11.50 -2.68
N GLY A 228 -4.06 12.46 -3.37
CA GLY A 228 -5.51 12.52 -3.55
C GLY A 228 -6.06 11.31 -4.28
N GLU A 229 -5.29 10.71 -5.19
CA GLU A 229 -5.72 9.57 -5.99
C GLU A 229 -5.44 8.23 -5.28
N VAL A 230 -4.25 8.00 -4.73
CA VAL A 230 -3.91 6.72 -4.06
C VAL A 230 -4.67 6.49 -2.75
N LEU A 231 -5.18 7.55 -2.12
CA LEU A 231 -5.99 7.45 -0.91
C LEU A 231 -7.48 7.45 -1.19
N ARG A 232 -7.91 7.79 -2.41
CA ARG A 232 -9.31 8.12 -2.72
C ARG A 232 -10.24 6.99 -2.28
N GLU A 233 -10.05 5.80 -2.82
CA GLU A 233 -10.94 4.67 -2.57
C GLU A 233 -10.79 4.12 -1.16
N PHE A 234 -9.57 4.11 -0.62
CA PHE A 234 -9.33 3.76 0.78
C PHE A 234 -10.22 4.61 1.70
N VAL A 235 -10.21 5.94 1.55
CA VAL A 235 -10.95 6.87 2.42
C VAL A 235 -12.44 6.91 2.11
N THR A 236 -12.82 7.06 0.84
CA THR A 236 -14.22 7.33 0.47
C THR A 236 -15.08 6.08 0.31
N SER A 237 -14.46 4.92 0.07
CA SER A 237 -15.18 3.70 -0.31
C SER A 237 -14.92 2.55 0.66
N TRP A 238 -13.67 2.12 0.79
CA TRP A 238 -13.31 0.90 1.54
C TRP A 238 -13.46 1.09 3.04
N LEU A 239 -12.87 2.14 3.63
CA LEU A 239 -12.90 2.34 5.08
C LEU A 239 -14.34 2.42 5.65
N PRO A 240 -15.28 3.18 5.04
CA PRO A 240 -16.69 3.12 5.43
C PRO A 240 -17.29 1.72 5.33
N ALA A 241 -17.01 0.99 4.26
CA ALA A 241 -17.57 -0.35 4.04
C ALA A 241 -16.99 -1.37 5.03
N ALA A 242 -15.68 -1.36 5.25
CA ALA A 242 -14.97 -2.22 6.19
C ALA A 242 -15.46 -2.01 7.63
N ARG A 243 -15.72 -0.75 8.03
CA ARG A 243 -16.31 -0.43 9.33
C ARG A 243 -17.74 -0.97 9.47
N ARG A 244 -18.60 -0.78 8.46
CA ARG A 244 -19.96 -1.35 8.45
C ARG A 244 -19.96 -2.87 8.50
N ALA A 245 -18.96 -3.51 7.88
CA ALA A 245 -18.77 -4.95 7.92
C ALA A 245 -18.12 -5.46 9.22
N GLY A 246 -17.69 -4.57 10.12
CA GLY A 246 -17.02 -4.93 11.37
C GLY A 246 -15.57 -5.43 11.21
N ILE A 247 -14.96 -5.21 10.03
CA ILE A 247 -13.57 -5.60 9.73
C ILE A 247 -12.58 -4.64 10.42
N VAL A 248 -12.92 -3.36 10.45
CA VAL A 248 -12.12 -2.27 11.03
C VAL A 248 -12.93 -1.57 12.12
N ALA A 249 -12.25 -1.08 13.15
CA ALA A 249 -12.92 -0.36 14.23
C ALA A 249 -13.53 0.96 13.72
N PRO A 250 -14.70 1.37 14.22
CA PRO A 250 -15.16 2.74 14.01
C PRO A 250 -14.12 3.72 14.60
N GLY A 251 -13.91 4.86 13.93
CA GLY A 251 -13.08 5.94 14.47
C GLY A 251 -13.69 6.45 15.77
N GLY A 252 -12.84 6.74 16.76
CA GLY A 252 -13.24 7.30 18.06
C GLY A 252 -13.65 8.76 17.99
#